data_AF-A0A9E7SCE4-F1
#
_entry.id   AF-A0A9E7SCE4-F1
#
_cell.length_a   1.000
_cell.length_b   1.000
_cell.length_c   1.000
_cell.angle_alpha   90.00
_cell.angle_beta   90.00
_cell.angle_gamma   90.00
#
_symmetry.space_group_name_H-M   'P 1'
#
loop_
_entity.id
_entity.type
_entity.pdbx_description
1 polymer ?
#
loop_
_entity_poly.entity_id
_entity_poly.type
_entity_poly.pdbx_seq_one_letter_code
_entity_poly.pdbx_strand_id
1 'polypeptide(L)'
;MVVAFILGGASWGATYGLGGIWYGFATGLGLLLLGVTLAKPMRALALYTVPDVLEMRYKSKMIRLLAAMLSLLALVGILGAQVWAASAVFEAIGLPGTAGAVFATLIFIAYTAFSGLWAVALTDFIQIMLGSIGVLIAVILGLSKVGGFDGLRMSLSAIPNLPQPTGEYFNFMSLGISLFALTLAATVMYTLIGQDFYQRLFASKNEKTARMGAVYSGLLLMALSFLPALAGMLALALSSDPQAIIDSPKTAVPKLVITVFGSGIGAIFVAAILAAVMSTADSLLSAATSHVVKDLYQSFIEPEADDKKLLRLSMGTTIAIGILSLVAALTIQGIIELLIYSYDIYTSGVFVPLILGIYWKRATKEGALLGMIAGSLTAVIGVTGIVSFSYWEYIYVSGAIVSAVVMVLVSLITAAKPIEKDFERAFELG
;
A
#
# COMPACT_ATOMS: atom_id res chain seq x y z
N MET A 1 4.20 4.22 -2.37
CA MET A 1 2.74 4.43 -2.23
C MET A 1 2.14 5.43 -3.24
N VAL A 2 2.97 6.26 -3.86
CA VAL A 2 2.55 7.27 -4.86
C VAL A 2 1.85 6.64 -6.07
N VAL A 3 2.21 5.40 -6.41
CA VAL A 3 1.54 4.63 -7.46
C VAL A 3 0.09 4.32 -7.15
N ALA A 4 -0.16 3.72 -6.00
CA ALA A 4 -1.52 3.33 -5.64
C ALA A 4 -2.41 4.57 -5.46
N PHE A 5 -1.80 5.66 -4.98
CA PHE A 5 -2.42 6.99 -4.94
C PHE A 5 -2.75 7.56 -6.32
N ILE A 6 -1.75 7.72 -7.21
CA ILE A 6 -1.92 8.37 -8.53
C ILE A 6 -2.62 7.44 -9.52
N LEU A 7 -2.07 6.26 -9.77
CA LEU A 7 -2.56 5.33 -10.78
C LEU A 7 -3.79 4.57 -10.29
N GLY A 8 -3.81 4.12 -9.03
CA GLY A 8 -4.99 3.46 -8.45
C GLY A 8 -6.17 4.42 -8.31
N GLY A 9 -5.95 5.59 -7.71
CA GLY A 9 -7.00 6.62 -7.57
C GLY A 9 -7.56 7.11 -8.90
N ALA A 10 -6.74 7.20 -9.95
CA ALA A 10 -7.20 7.58 -11.29
C ALA A 10 -7.84 6.43 -12.07
N SER A 11 -7.36 5.19 -11.90
CA SER A 11 -8.04 4.00 -12.40
C SER A 11 -9.47 3.95 -11.87
N TRP A 12 -9.64 4.18 -10.56
CA TRP A 12 -10.97 4.31 -9.95
C TRP A 12 -11.68 5.61 -10.33
N GLY A 13 -10.96 6.68 -10.63
CA GLY A 13 -11.53 7.89 -11.23
C GLY A 13 -12.20 7.61 -12.57
N ALA A 14 -11.60 6.76 -13.39
CA ALA A 14 -12.18 6.34 -14.67
C ALA A 14 -13.36 5.37 -14.48
N THR A 15 -13.32 4.47 -13.49
CA THR A 15 -14.39 3.48 -13.28
C THR A 15 -15.55 3.98 -12.41
N TYR A 16 -15.25 4.77 -11.38
CA TYR A 16 -16.18 5.20 -10.32
C TYR A 16 -16.24 6.72 -10.16
N GLY A 17 -15.48 7.51 -10.92
CA GLY A 17 -15.47 8.97 -10.75
C GLY A 17 -14.90 9.43 -9.40
N LEU A 18 -15.57 10.36 -8.71
CA LEU A 18 -15.11 10.91 -7.43
C LEU A 18 -15.00 9.87 -6.30
N GLY A 19 -15.58 8.68 -6.47
CA GLY A 19 -15.33 7.55 -5.58
C GLY A 19 -13.84 7.16 -5.49
N GLY A 20 -13.06 7.39 -6.54
CA GLY A 20 -11.61 7.11 -6.56
C GLY A 20 -10.78 7.88 -5.52
N ILE A 21 -11.34 8.94 -4.91
CA ILE A 21 -10.70 9.75 -3.87
C ILE A 21 -10.39 8.92 -2.63
N TRP A 22 -11.27 7.97 -2.29
CA TRP A 22 -11.20 7.26 -1.02
C TRP A 22 -9.94 6.42 -0.83
N TYR A 23 -9.36 5.92 -1.91
CA TYR A 23 -8.09 5.18 -1.82
C TYR A 23 -6.98 6.07 -1.27
N GLY A 24 -6.76 7.23 -1.90
CA GLY A 24 -5.74 8.18 -1.47
C GLY A 24 -6.04 8.81 -0.11
N PHE A 25 -7.32 9.10 0.14
CA PHE A 25 -7.77 9.65 1.42
C PHE A 25 -7.56 8.67 2.57
N ALA A 26 -7.96 7.39 2.42
CA ALA A 26 -7.79 6.35 3.43
C ALA A 26 -6.32 6.17 3.81
N THR A 27 -5.45 6.20 2.79
CA THR A 27 -4.01 6.09 3.02
C THR A 27 -3.45 7.29 3.79
N GLY A 28 -3.87 8.50 3.42
CA GLY A 28 -3.46 9.71 4.14
C GLY A 28 -4.00 9.75 5.57
N LEU A 29 -5.24 9.28 5.79
CA LEU A 29 -5.83 9.10 7.11
C LEU A 29 -5.04 8.09 7.95
N GLY A 30 -4.64 6.96 7.35
CA GLY A 30 -3.79 5.96 8.00
C GLY A 30 -2.44 6.54 8.47
N LEU A 31 -1.78 7.35 7.63
CA LEU A 31 -0.53 8.02 7.98
C LEU A 31 -0.71 9.11 9.03
N LEU A 32 -1.80 9.86 8.96
CA LEU A 32 -2.16 10.83 9.99
C LEU A 32 -2.34 10.13 11.34
N LEU A 33 -3.12 9.04 11.37
CA LEU A 33 -3.33 8.22 12.56
C LEU A 33 -2.01 7.65 13.06
N LEU A 34 -1.20 7.03 12.20
CA LEU A 34 0.14 6.53 12.53
C LEU A 34 0.98 7.63 13.19
N GLY A 35 0.98 8.84 12.61
CA GLY A 35 1.73 9.98 13.11
C GLY A 35 1.29 10.43 14.49
N VAL A 36 -0.02 10.55 14.74
CA VAL A 36 -0.54 11.06 16.01
C VAL A 36 -0.56 10.01 17.13
N THR A 37 -0.61 8.71 16.81
CA THR A 37 -0.70 7.63 17.81
C THR A 37 0.59 6.83 17.97
N LEU A 38 1.08 6.19 16.91
CA LEU A 38 2.11 5.15 17.00
C LEU A 38 3.53 5.64 16.67
N ALA A 39 3.69 6.74 15.94
CA ALA A 39 4.98 7.10 15.36
C ALA A 39 6.06 7.45 16.38
N LYS A 40 5.69 8.24 17.40
CA LYS A 40 6.60 8.59 18.52
C LYS A 40 7.04 7.33 19.30
N PRO A 41 6.13 6.54 19.90
CA PRO A 41 6.53 5.40 20.72
C PRO A 41 7.27 4.33 19.92
N MET A 42 6.82 4.04 18.70
CA MET A 42 7.49 3.05 17.85
C MET A 42 8.92 3.47 17.50
N ARG A 43 9.13 4.76 17.20
CA ARG A 43 10.49 5.27 16.96
C ARG A 43 11.36 5.24 18.21
N ALA A 44 10.79 5.44 19.39
CA ALA A 44 11.51 5.42 20.67
C ALA A 44 12.09 4.04 21.01
N LEU A 45 11.44 2.95 20.55
CA LEU A 45 11.93 1.58 20.77
C LEU A 45 13.25 1.26 20.03
N ALA A 46 13.64 2.08 19.04
CA ALA A 46 14.85 1.87 18.24
C ALA A 46 14.95 0.48 17.58
N LEU A 47 13.80 -0.12 17.26
CA LEU A 47 13.69 -1.38 16.53
C LEU A 47 13.70 -1.17 15.01
N TYR A 48 13.77 -2.25 14.23
CA TYR A 48 13.90 -2.17 12.77
C TYR A 48 12.67 -2.70 12.03
N THR A 49 11.91 -3.63 12.63
CA THR A 49 10.74 -4.25 11.99
C THR A 49 9.53 -4.22 12.92
N VAL A 50 8.32 -4.20 12.36
CA VAL A 50 7.08 -4.37 13.14
C VAL A 50 7.06 -5.72 13.88
N PRO A 51 7.51 -6.84 13.26
CA PRO A 51 7.75 -8.09 13.98
C PRO A 51 8.66 -7.99 15.22
N ASP A 52 9.71 -7.15 15.20
CA ASP A 52 10.53 -6.91 16.41
C ASP A 52 9.66 -6.38 17.57
N VAL A 53 8.76 -5.44 17.29
CA VAL A 53 7.89 -4.81 18.31
C VAL A 53 6.97 -5.86 18.91
N LEU A 54 6.40 -6.74 18.08
CA LEU A 54 5.56 -7.84 18.55
C LEU A 54 6.35 -8.88 19.35
N GLU A 55 7.58 -9.19 18.94
CA GLU A 55 8.45 -10.08 19.72
C GLU A 55 8.76 -9.49 21.08
N MET A 56 9.15 -8.21 21.14
CA MET A 56 9.41 -7.50 22.40
C MET A 56 8.16 -7.50 23.30
N ARG A 57 6.98 -7.24 22.73
CA ARG A 57 5.73 -7.20 23.49
C ARG A 57 5.32 -8.56 24.04
N TYR A 58 5.45 -9.62 23.25
CA TYR A 58 4.92 -10.94 23.59
C TYR A 58 5.98 -11.96 24.02
N LYS A 59 7.27 -11.60 23.97
CA LYS A 59 8.43 -12.46 24.26
C LYS A 59 8.34 -13.77 23.50
N SER A 60 8.11 -13.67 22.19
CA SER A 60 7.76 -14.80 21.34
C SER A 60 8.31 -14.68 19.92
N LYS A 61 9.38 -15.43 19.65
CA LYS A 61 9.91 -15.63 18.30
C LYS A 61 8.85 -16.16 17.32
N MET A 62 7.92 -17.00 17.77
CA MET A 62 6.86 -17.52 16.89
C MET A 62 5.92 -16.41 16.37
N ILE A 63 5.60 -15.42 17.22
CA ILE A 63 4.78 -14.27 16.80
C ILE A 63 5.56 -13.41 15.80
N ARG A 64 6.86 -13.22 16.04
CA ARG A 64 7.76 -12.56 15.09
C ARG A 64 7.70 -13.22 13.71
N LEU A 65 7.93 -14.53 13.67
CA LEU A 65 7.94 -15.31 12.43
C LEU A 65 6.61 -15.21 11.70
N LEU A 66 5.48 -15.40 12.41
CA LEU A 66 4.17 -15.34 11.79
C LEU A 66 3.85 -13.94 11.25
N ALA A 67 4.19 -12.88 12.00
CA ALA A 67 4.00 -11.51 11.55
C ALA A 67 4.85 -11.19 10.31
N ALA A 68 6.12 -11.62 10.31
CA ALA A 68 7.03 -11.45 9.18
C ALA A 68 6.54 -12.21 7.95
N MET A 69 6.06 -13.45 8.09
CA MET A 69 5.52 -14.25 6.98
C MET A 69 4.25 -13.66 6.39
N LEU A 70 3.31 -13.21 7.23
CA LEU A 70 2.08 -12.55 6.77
C LEU A 70 2.39 -11.21 6.07
N SER A 71 3.34 -10.44 6.60
CA SER A 71 3.78 -9.19 5.97
C SER A 71 4.49 -9.44 4.65
N LEU A 72 5.39 -10.44 4.59
CA LEU A 72 6.11 -10.84 3.39
C LEU A 72 5.14 -11.24 2.27
N LEU A 73 4.11 -12.04 2.59
CA LEU A 73 3.08 -12.43 1.63
C LEU A 73 2.33 -11.22 1.09
N ALA A 74 1.94 -10.29 1.96
CA ALA A 74 1.27 -9.05 1.54
C ALA A 74 2.18 -8.19 0.64
N LEU A 75 3.45 -8.01 1.02
CA LEU A 75 4.41 -7.21 0.26
C LEU A 75 4.65 -7.76 -1.15
N VAL A 76 4.65 -9.09 -1.34
CA VAL A 76 4.76 -9.69 -2.69
C VAL A 76 3.60 -9.25 -3.59
N GLY A 77 2.37 -9.27 -3.08
CA GLY A 77 1.19 -8.82 -3.84
C GLY A 77 1.18 -7.31 -4.09
N ILE A 78 1.58 -6.52 -3.08
CA ILE A 78 1.69 -5.05 -3.21
C ILE A 78 2.76 -4.64 -4.21
N LEU A 79 3.87 -5.37 -4.23
CA LEU A 79 4.94 -5.20 -5.22
C LEU A 79 4.46 -5.60 -6.62
N GLY A 80 3.64 -6.66 -6.74
CA GLY A 80 2.98 -7.04 -7.99
C GLY A 80 2.14 -5.89 -8.58
N ALA A 81 1.49 -5.09 -7.74
CA ALA A 81 0.77 -3.92 -8.22
C ALA A 81 1.67 -2.80 -8.76
N GLN A 82 2.92 -2.70 -8.29
CA GLN A 82 3.89 -1.79 -8.88
C GLN A 82 4.31 -2.26 -10.28
N VAL A 83 4.49 -3.57 -10.46
CA VAL A 83 4.77 -4.18 -11.77
C VAL A 83 3.61 -3.92 -12.74
N TRP A 84 2.37 -4.06 -12.28
CA TRP A 84 1.18 -3.73 -13.06
C TRP A 84 1.11 -2.24 -13.41
N ALA A 85 1.40 -1.35 -12.48
CA ALA A 85 1.44 0.08 -12.75
C ALA A 85 2.50 0.45 -13.79
N ALA A 86 3.66 -0.22 -13.78
CA ALA A 86 4.67 -0.06 -14.82
C ALA A 86 4.20 -0.55 -16.19
N SER A 87 3.44 -1.66 -16.24
CA SER A 87 2.83 -2.14 -17.50
C SER A 87 1.91 -1.08 -18.13
N ALA A 88 1.16 -0.34 -17.30
CA ALA A 88 0.25 0.70 -17.77
C ALA A 88 0.96 1.85 -18.47
N VAL A 89 2.16 2.22 -18.01
CA VAL A 89 2.99 3.26 -18.64
C VAL A 89 3.40 2.83 -20.06
N PHE A 90 3.81 1.58 -20.24
CA PHE A 90 4.21 1.04 -21.54
C PHE A 90 3.02 0.92 -22.49
N GLU A 91 1.88 0.40 -22.01
CA GLU A 91 0.66 0.32 -22.80
C GLU A 91 0.19 1.70 -23.29
N ALA A 92 0.31 2.73 -22.45
CA ALA A 92 -0.11 4.08 -22.81
C ALA A 92 0.71 4.72 -23.93
N ILE A 93 1.95 4.26 -24.15
CA ILE A 93 2.81 4.69 -25.27
C ILE A 93 2.78 3.71 -26.45
N GLY A 94 1.87 2.73 -26.43
CA GLY A 94 1.69 1.75 -27.50
C GLY A 94 2.67 0.58 -27.48
N LEU A 95 3.39 0.36 -26.39
CA LEU A 95 4.28 -0.79 -26.21
C LEU A 95 3.57 -1.93 -25.45
N PRO A 96 4.04 -3.19 -25.59
CA PRO A 96 3.48 -4.30 -24.83
C PRO A 96 3.63 -4.09 -23.31
N GLY A 97 2.53 -4.21 -22.56
CA GLY A 97 2.54 -4.07 -21.10
C GLY A 97 3.44 -5.10 -20.40
N THR A 98 3.56 -6.30 -20.95
CA THR A 98 4.49 -7.34 -20.49
C THR A 98 5.95 -6.90 -20.54
N ALA A 99 6.33 -6.17 -21.59
CA ALA A 99 7.68 -5.59 -21.69
C ALA A 99 7.91 -4.54 -20.59
N GLY A 100 6.91 -3.70 -20.30
CA GLY A 100 6.96 -2.74 -19.20
C GLY A 100 7.08 -3.39 -17.83
N ALA A 101 6.33 -4.47 -17.60
CA ALA A 101 6.40 -5.26 -16.36
C ALA A 101 7.80 -5.85 -16.14
N VAL A 102 8.37 -6.52 -17.16
CA VAL A 102 9.71 -7.12 -17.09
C VAL A 102 10.77 -6.04 -16.91
N PHE A 103 10.71 -4.98 -17.72
CA PHE A 103 11.68 -3.88 -17.67
C PHE A 103 11.71 -3.20 -16.31
N ALA A 104 10.56 -2.82 -15.77
CA ALA A 104 10.50 -2.18 -14.45
C ALA A 104 10.98 -3.13 -13.34
N THR A 105 10.65 -4.42 -13.43
CA THR A 105 11.12 -5.44 -12.48
C THR A 105 12.64 -5.53 -12.46
N LEU A 106 13.27 -5.62 -13.63
CA LEU A 106 14.73 -5.67 -13.73
C LEU A 106 15.37 -4.40 -13.16
N ILE A 107 14.78 -3.22 -13.42
CA ILE A 107 15.31 -1.96 -12.91
C ILE A 107 15.21 -1.87 -11.40
N PHE A 108 14.03 -2.11 -10.80
CA PHE A 108 13.94 -1.98 -9.35
C PHE A 108 14.75 -3.06 -8.62
N ILE A 109 14.87 -4.29 -9.15
CA ILE A 109 15.77 -5.31 -8.56
C ILE A 109 17.21 -4.81 -8.57
N ALA A 110 17.68 -4.31 -9.72
CA ALA A 110 19.03 -3.78 -9.84
C ALA A 110 19.24 -2.59 -8.89
N TYR A 111 18.32 -1.63 -8.90
CA TYR A 111 18.41 -0.43 -8.06
C TYR A 111 18.44 -0.78 -6.58
N THR A 112 17.48 -1.60 -6.09
CA THR A 112 17.38 -2.01 -4.68
C THR A 112 18.61 -2.78 -4.20
N ALA A 113 19.23 -3.59 -5.07
CA ALA A 113 20.44 -4.32 -4.72
C ALA A 113 21.65 -3.40 -4.45
N PHE A 114 21.68 -2.20 -5.04
CA PHE A 114 22.80 -1.26 -4.96
C PHE A 114 22.51 0.02 -4.15
N SER A 115 21.25 0.35 -3.87
CA SER A 115 20.88 1.61 -3.23
C SER A 115 20.68 1.50 -1.72
N GLY A 116 21.41 2.31 -0.94
CA GLY A 116 21.12 2.51 0.48
C GLY A 116 19.88 3.40 0.69
N LEU A 117 19.12 3.16 1.76
CA LEU A 117 17.82 3.81 2.07
C LEU A 117 17.83 5.35 1.97
N TRP A 118 18.98 5.99 2.22
CA TRP A 118 19.12 7.45 2.14
C TRP A 118 19.12 7.98 0.71
N ALA A 119 19.81 7.30 -0.21
CA ALA A 119 19.85 7.67 -1.63
C ALA A 119 18.45 7.50 -2.25
N VAL A 120 17.75 6.43 -1.87
CA VAL A 120 16.36 6.16 -2.24
C VAL A 120 15.45 7.30 -1.79
N ALA A 121 15.50 7.66 -0.50
CA ALA A 121 14.63 8.71 0.04
C ALA A 121 14.77 10.05 -0.70
N LEU A 122 15.99 10.40 -1.14
CA LEU A 122 16.24 11.61 -1.92
C LEU A 122 15.66 11.52 -3.34
N THR A 123 15.90 10.41 -4.06
CA THR A 123 15.34 10.22 -5.41
C THR A 123 13.81 10.19 -5.38
N ASP A 124 13.23 9.57 -4.36
CA ASP A 124 11.79 9.53 -4.15
C ASP A 124 11.21 10.93 -4.02
N PHE A 125 11.84 11.79 -3.22
CA PHE A 125 11.34 13.15 -3.00
C PHE A 125 11.20 13.92 -4.31
N ILE A 126 12.20 13.84 -5.20
CA ILE A 126 12.18 14.49 -6.51
C ILE A 126 11.07 13.90 -7.39
N GLN A 127 10.96 12.57 -7.45
CA GLN A 127 9.97 11.88 -8.28
C GLN A 127 8.53 12.16 -7.83
N ILE A 128 8.29 12.20 -6.51
CA ILE A 128 6.98 12.49 -5.94
C ILE A 128 6.58 13.94 -6.23
N MET A 129 7.51 14.89 -6.08
CA MET A 129 7.25 16.29 -6.46
C MET A 129 6.88 16.39 -7.94
N LEU A 130 7.70 15.80 -8.83
CA LEU A 130 7.50 15.93 -10.27
C LEU A 130 6.22 15.22 -10.75
N GLY A 131 5.94 14.03 -10.22
CA GLY A 131 4.69 13.30 -10.50
C GLY A 131 3.45 14.03 -10.00
N SER A 132 3.47 14.54 -8.76
CA SER A 132 2.32 15.24 -8.18
C SER A 132 2.04 16.57 -8.88
N ILE A 133 3.08 17.35 -9.18
CA ILE A 133 2.96 18.59 -9.96
C ILE A 133 2.45 18.29 -11.37
N GLY A 134 2.96 17.22 -12.01
CA GLY A 134 2.51 16.80 -13.33
C GLY A 134 1.02 16.48 -13.39
N VAL A 135 0.52 15.70 -12.43
CA VAL A 135 -0.91 15.38 -12.34
C VAL A 135 -1.73 16.64 -12.03
N LEU A 136 -1.28 17.51 -11.12
CA LEU A 136 -1.97 18.76 -10.82
C LEU A 136 -2.14 19.63 -12.07
N ILE A 137 -1.06 19.86 -12.82
CA ILE A 137 -1.10 20.67 -14.04
C ILE A 137 -1.95 19.95 -15.11
N ALA A 138 -1.86 18.62 -15.24
CA ALA A 138 -2.69 17.85 -16.16
C ALA A 138 -4.19 18.02 -15.87
N VAL A 139 -4.58 18.01 -14.61
CA VAL A 139 -5.98 18.22 -14.18
C VAL A 139 -6.44 19.64 -14.50
N ILE A 140 -5.63 20.66 -14.18
CA ILE A 140 -5.96 22.07 -14.46
C ILE A 140 -6.16 22.30 -15.96
N LEU A 141 -5.20 21.88 -16.77
CA LEU A 141 -5.25 22.04 -18.23
C LEU A 141 -6.36 21.18 -18.85
N GLY A 142 -6.56 19.96 -18.34
CA GLY A 142 -7.62 19.06 -18.78
C GLY A 142 -9.01 19.66 -18.54
N LEU A 143 -9.26 20.18 -17.32
CA LEU A 143 -10.50 20.90 -17.00
C LEU A 143 -10.69 22.12 -17.91
N SER A 144 -9.62 22.87 -18.18
CA SER A 144 -9.70 24.02 -19.09
C SER A 144 -10.07 23.59 -20.53
N LYS A 145 -9.57 22.45 -21.02
CA LYS A 145 -9.88 21.93 -22.37
C LYS A 145 -11.32 21.47 -22.51
N VAL A 146 -11.88 20.83 -21.48
CA VAL A 146 -13.28 20.37 -21.54
C VAL A 146 -14.29 21.48 -21.26
N GLY A 147 -13.87 22.65 -20.75
CA GLY A 147 -14.78 23.76 -20.41
C GLY A 147 -15.25 23.75 -18.95
N GLY A 148 -14.42 23.24 -18.03
CA GLY A 148 -14.72 23.14 -16.61
C GLY A 148 -15.53 21.89 -16.25
N PHE A 149 -16.12 21.89 -15.05
CA PHE A 149 -16.87 20.74 -14.53
C PHE A 149 -18.14 20.43 -15.34
N ASP A 150 -18.84 21.46 -15.84
CA ASP A 150 -20.00 21.27 -16.71
C ASP A 150 -19.61 20.60 -18.03
N GLY A 151 -18.52 21.07 -18.61
CA GLY A 151 -17.90 20.49 -19.80
C GLY A 151 -17.45 19.03 -19.60
N LEU A 152 -16.86 18.73 -18.45
CA LEU A 152 -16.52 17.36 -18.04
C LEU A 152 -17.78 16.48 -17.97
N ARG A 153 -18.85 16.97 -17.35
CA ARG A 153 -20.12 16.23 -17.23
C ARG A 153 -20.74 15.95 -18.60
N MET A 154 -20.76 16.93 -19.50
CA MET A 154 -21.25 16.76 -20.87
C MET A 154 -20.40 15.76 -21.65
N SER A 155 -19.08 15.87 -21.56
CA SER A 155 -18.14 14.97 -22.25
C SER A 155 -18.32 13.52 -21.80
N LEU A 156 -18.45 13.29 -20.48
CA LEU A 156 -18.74 11.96 -19.95
C LEU A 156 -20.11 11.44 -20.41
N SER A 157 -21.14 12.30 -20.44
CA SER A 157 -22.49 11.89 -20.88
C SER A 157 -22.55 11.44 -22.34
N ALA A 158 -21.59 11.89 -23.16
CA ALA A 158 -21.48 11.52 -24.57
C ALA A 158 -20.78 10.16 -24.79
N ILE A 159 -20.15 9.58 -23.75
CA ILE A 159 -19.43 8.31 -23.86
C ILE A 159 -20.43 7.15 -23.75
N PRO A 160 -20.56 6.29 -24.78
CA PRO A 160 -21.39 5.11 -24.69
C PRO A 160 -20.77 4.08 -23.71
N ASN A 161 -21.62 3.30 -23.03
CA ASN A 161 -21.21 2.20 -22.15
C ASN A 161 -20.24 2.60 -21.02
N LEU A 162 -20.42 3.79 -20.43
CA LEU A 162 -19.69 4.13 -19.22
C LEU A 162 -19.89 3.07 -18.12
N PRO A 163 -18.83 2.73 -17.36
CA PRO A 163 -18.91 1.81 -16.23
C PRO A 163 -20.02 2.14 -15.22
N GLN A 164 -20.34 3.42 -15.07
CA GLN A 164 -21.44 3.90 -14.23
C GLN A 164 -22.24 5.01 -14.92
N PRO A 165 -23.50 5.25 -14.49
CA PRO A 165 -24.26 6.40 -14.94
C PRO A 165 -23.48 7.70 -14.69
N THR A 166 -23.51 8.65 -15.63
CA THR A 166 -22.75 9.90 -15.51
C THR A 166 -23.05 10.70 -14.24
N GLY A 167 -24.26 10.56 -13.68
CA GLY A 167 -24.62 11.17 -12.39
C GLY A 167 -23.77 10.67 -11.22
N GLU A 168 -23.39 9.38 -11.23
CA GLU A 168 -22.58 8.77 -10.17
C GLU A 168 -21.11 9.19 -10.23
N TYR A 169 -20.59 9.59 -11.39
CA TYR A 169 -19.20 10.05 -11.50
C TYR A 169 -18.85 11.25 -10.61
N PHE A 170 -19.85 12.04 -10.20
CA PHE A 170 -19.69 13.18 -9.29
C PHE A 170 -20.20 12.90 -7.87
N ASN A 171 -20.60 11.66 -7.59
CA ASN A 171 -20.94 11.20 -6.27
C ASN A 171 -19.66 10.71 -5.57
N PHE A 172 -19.36 11.21 -4.36
CA PHE A 172 -18.21 10.72 -3.60
C PHE A 172 -18.40 9.26 -3.15
N MET A 173 -19.64 8.76 -3.09
CA MET A 173 -19.96 7.41 -2.63
C MET A 173 -20.23 6.42 -3.78
N SER A 174 -19.84 6.75 -5.01
CA SER A 174 -20.04 5.93 -6.22
C SER A 174 -19.30 4.58 -6.22
N LEU A 175 -18.33 4.39 -5.33
CA LEU A 175 -17.77 3.06 -5.03
C LEU A 175 -18.82 2.09 -4.49
N GLY A 176 -19.93 2.61 -3.93
CA GLY A 176 -20.84 1.86 -3.09
C GLY A 176 -20.33 1.72 -1.66
N ILE A 177 -21.25 1.52 -0.72
CA ILE A 177 -20.94 1.51 0.73
C ILE A 177 -19.92 0.42 1.10
N SER A 178 -19.99 -0.74 0.45
CA SER A 178 -19.14 -1.88 0.75
C SER A 178 -17.70 -1.64 0.35
N LEU A 179 -17.45 -1.28 -0.93
CA LEU A 179 -16.11 -1.02 -1.43
C LEU A 179 -15.48 0.20 -0.76
N PHE A 180 -16.28 1.23 -0.45
CA PHE A 180 -15.85 2.35 0.38
C PHE A 180 -15.36 1.91 1.76
N ALA A 181 -16.19 1.17 2.51
CA ALA A 181 -15.84 0.72 3.86
C ALA A 181 -14.61 -0.18 3.86
N LEU A 182 -14.52 -1.08 2.89
CA LEU A 182 -13.40 -1.97 2.65
C LEU A 182 -12.12 -1.18 2.39
N THR A 183 -12.15 -0.24 1.45
CA THR A 183 -10.99 0.58 1.09
C THR A 183 -10.50 1.36 2.30
N LEU A 184 -11.43 1.99 3.02
CA LEU A 184 -11.10 2.80 4.19
C LEU A 184 -10.48 1.95 5.29
N ALA A 185 -11.15 0.86 5.69
CA ALA A 185 -10.69 0.01 6.79
C ALA A 185 -9.37 -0.68 6.48
N ALA A 186 -9.29 -1.41 5.36
CA ALA A 186 -8.10 -2.20 5.01
C ALA A 186 -6.87 -1.32 4.81
N THR A 187 -7.01 -0.18 4.12
CA THR A 187 -5.89 0.72 3.85
C THR A 187 -5.41 1.43 5.12
N VAL A 188 -6.33 1.90 5.98
CA VAL A 188 -5.96 2.52 7.26
C VAL A 188 -5.27 1.51 8.16
N MET A 189 -5.84 0.30 8.30
CA MET A 189 -5.26 -0.76 9.11
C MET A 189 -3.88 -1.17 8.60
N TYR A 190 -3.72 -1.37 7.29
CA TYR A 190 -2.42 -1.68 6.69
C TYR A 190 -1.40 -0.57 6.96
N THR A 191 -1.78 0.69 6.76
CA THR A 191 -0.88 1.83 6.97
C THR A 191 -0.37 1.92 8.41
N LEU A 192 -1.18 1.47 9.38
CA LEU A 192 -0.81 1.43 10.79
C LEU A 192 0.15 0.28 11.15
N ILE A 193 0.38 -0.69 10.26
CA ILE A 193 1.23 -1.87 10.53
C ILE A 193 2.22 -2.22 9.40
N GLY A 194 2.19 -1.50 8.28
CA GLY A 194 2.95 -1.81 7.07
C GLY A 194 4.44 -1.56 7.23
N GLN A 195 5.26 -2.59 7.02
CA GLN A 195 6.71 -2.51 7.18
C GLN A 195 7.35 -1.45 6.27
N ASP A 196 6.77 -1.20 5.10
CA ASP A 196 7.23 -0.19 4.14
C ASP A 196 7.10 1.25 4.66
N PHE A 197 6.15 1.52 5.56
CA PHE A 197 6.06 2.77 6.31
C PHE A 197 7.01 2.78 7.49
N TYR A 198 7.03 1.69 8.25
CA TYR A 198 7.80 1.59 9.48
C TYR A 198 9.31 1.66 9.24
N GLN A 199 9.84 1.12 8.14
CA GLN A 199 11.26 1.25 7.81
C GLN A 199 11.70 2.73 7.73
N ARG A 200 10.88 3.62 7.14
CA ARG A 200 11.18 5.06 7.05
C ARG A 200 11.01 5.74 8.39
N LEU A 201 10.00 5.30 9.14
CA LEU A 201 9.72 5.77 10.48
C LEU A 201 10.89 5.48 11.43
N PHE A 202 11.37 4.23 11.45
CA PHE A 202 12.51 3.80 12.25
C PHE A 202 13.83 4.45 11.81
N ALA A 203 14.01 4.68 10.51
CA ALA A 203 15.18 5.38 9.96
C ALA A 203 15.19 6.90 10.22
N SER A 204 14.10 7.47 10.75
CA SER A 204 14.04 8.90 11.05
C SER A 204 15.05 9.33 12.13
N LYS A 205 15.49 10.59 12.09
CA LYS A 205 16.48 11.12 13.03
C LYS A 205 16.04 11.04 14.49
N ASN A 206 14.76 11.30 14.76
CA ASN A 206 14.17 11.29 16.09
C ASN A 206 12.65 11.15 16.02
N GLU A 207 12.04 10.92 17.18
CA GLU A 207 10.60 10.78 17.38
C GLU A 207 9.76 11.94 16.80
N LYS A 208 10.23 13.19 16.97
CA LYS A 208 9.54 14.38 16.44
C LYS A 208 9.50 14.34 14.92
N THR A 209 10.61 13.99 14.27
CA THR A 209 10.68 13.84 12.82
C THR A 209 9.81 12.68 12.33
N ALA A 210 9.82 11.53 13.00
CA ALA A 210 8.91 10.41 12.69
C ALA A 210 7.44 10.84 12.71
N ARG A 211 7.01 11.47 13.81
CA ARG A 211 5.63 11.94 14.00
C ARG A 211 5.24 12.97 12.94
N MET A 212 6.01 14.04 12.81
CA MET A 212 5.67 15.12 11.89
C MET A 212 5.74 14.69 10.43
N GLY A 213 6.71 13.82 10.08
CA GLY A 213 6.79 13.24 8.75
C GLY A 213 5.54 12.45 8.37
N ALA A 214 5.05 11.59 9.27
CA ALA A 214 3.81 10.85 9.06
C ALA A 214 2.58 11.76 9.00
N VAL A 215 2.44 12.73 9.92
CA VAL A 215 1.32 13.70 9.94
C VAL A 215 1.27 14.53 8.65
N TYR A 216 2.39 15.15 8.25
CA TYR A 216 2.42 15.98 7.05
C TYR A 216 2.20 15.17 5.78
N SER A 217 2.76 13.96 5.69
CA SER A 217 2.50 13.06 4.57
C SER A 217 1.01 12.69 4.50
N GLY A 218 0.39 12.37 5.63
CA GLY A 218 -1.02 12.06 5.72
C GLY A 218 -1.93 13.20 5.25
N LEU A 219 -1.71 14.41 5.77
CA LEU A 219 -2.46 15.61 5.38
C LEU A 219 -2.29 15.93 3.89
N LEU A 220 -1.05 15.84 3.38
CA LEU A 220 -0.77 16.11 1.97
C LEU A 220 -1.50 15.12 1.06
N LEU A 221 -1.49 13.83 1.38
CA LEU A 221 -2.17 12.81 0.58
C LEU A 221 -3.69 12.97 0.63
N MET A 222 -4.26 13.24 1.80
CA MET A 222 -5.68 13.54 1.90
C MET A 222 -6.05 14.76 1.04
N ALA A 223 -5.28 15.84 1.13
CA ALA A 223 -5.50 17.05 0.36
C ALA A 223 -5.39 16.82 -1.15
N LEU A 224 -4.42 16.02 -1.60
CA LEU A 224 -4.20 15.78 -3.04
C LEU A 224 -5.07 14.66 -3.62
N SER A 225 -5.81 13.91 -2.79
CA SER A 225 -6.54 12.68 -3.21
C SER A 225 -7.60 12.89 -4.28
N PHE A 226 -8.09 14.13 -4.45
CA PHE A 226 -9.01 14.48 -5.53
C PHE A 226 -8.35 14.54 -6.91
N LEU A 227 -7.04 14.82 -6.99
CA LEU A 227 -6.35 15.00 -8.26
C LEU A 227 -6.30 13.72 -9.10
N PRO A 228 -5.92 12.54 -8.56
CA PRO A 228 -5.99 11.29 -9.30
C PRO A 228 -7.39 10.96 -9.81
N ALA A 229 -8.42 11.09 -8.96
CA ALA A 229 -9.80 10.80 -9.36
C ALA A 229 -10.25 11.68 -10.54
N LEU A 230 -10.02 12.98 -10.46
CA LEU A 230 -10.29 13.90 -11.57
C LEU A 230 -9.45 13.59 -12.81
N ALA A 231 -8.17 13.22 -12.64
CA ALA A 231 -7.33 12.81 -13.75
C ALA A 231 -7.91 11.59 -14.49
N GLY A 232 -8.45 10.61 -13.77
CA GLY A 232 -9.16 9.47 -14.35
C GLY A 232 -10.37 9.87 -15.18
N MET A 233 -11.22 10.75 -14.63
CA MET A 233 -12.40 11.28 -15.31
C MET A 233 -12.04 12.09 -16.57
N LEU A 234 -11.02 12.94 -16.48
CA LEU A 234 -10.53 13.75 -17.59
C LEU A 234 -9.87 12.89 -18.67
N ALA A 235 -9.20 11.80 -18.29
CA ALA A 235 -8.64 10.86 -19.25
C ALA A 235 -9.72 10.30 -20.16
N LEU A 236 -10.88 9.91 -19.60
CA LEU A 236 -12.04 9.48 -20.38
C LEU A 236 -12.59 10.60 -21.26
N ALA A 237 -12.86 11.76 -20.66
CA ALA A 237 -13.51 12.89 -21.35
C ALA A 237 -12.69 13.46 -22.51
N LEU A 238 -11.36 13.38 -22.44
CA LEU A 238 -10.45 13.89 -23.47
C LEU A 238 -9.92 12.79 -24.41
N SER A 239 -10.26 11.52 -24.17
CA SER A 239 -9.78 10.43 -25.02
C SER A 239 -10.49 10.41 -26.36
N SER A 240 -9.74 10.19 -27.44
CA SER A 240 -10.30 9.86 -28.75
C SER A 240 -10.89 8.45 -28.79
N ASP A 241 -10.47 7.57 -27.88
CA ASP A 241 -10.97 6.22 -27.69
C ASP A 241 -11.20 5.97 -26.19
N PRO A 242 -12.38 6.36 -25.65
CA PRO A 242 -12.70 6.14 -24.24
C PRO A 242 -12.80 4.66 -23.87
N GLN A 243 -13.19 3.79 -24.81
CA GLN A 243 -13.34 2.35 -24.55
C GLN A 243 -12.00 1.71 -24.18
N ALA A 244 -10.92 2.09 -24.86
CA ALA A 244 -9.57 1.62 -24.50
C ALA A 244 -9.10 2.06 -23.11
N ILE A 245 -9.70 3.09 -22.50
CA ILE A 245 -9.45 3.47 -21.10
C ILE A 245 -10.37 2.67 -20.18
N ILE A 246 -11.64 2.44 -20.55
CA ILE A 246 -12.56 1.60 -19.79
C ILE A 246 -12.02 0.17 -19.66
N ASP A 247 -11.46 -0.38 -20.73
CA ASP A 247 -10.92 -1.73 -20.77
C ASP A 247 -9.57 -1.84 -20.03
N SER A 248 -8.81 -0.73 -19.96
CA SER A 248 -7.54 -0.65 -19.22
C SER A 248 -7.45 0.65 -18.40
N PRO A 249 -8.21 0.77 -17.29
CA PRO A 249 -8.31 2.02 -16.51
C PRO A 249 -6.98 2.48 -15.92
N LYS A 250 -6.05 1.55 -15.74
CA LYS A 250 -4.66 1.81 -15.33
C LYS A 250 -3.89 2.78 -16.24
N THR A 251 -4.29 2.85 -17.51
CA THR A 251 -3.66 3.73 -18.51
C THR A 251 -4.16 5.17 -18.44
N ALA A 252 -5.15 5.49 -17.59
CA ALA A 252 -5.81 6.78 -17.55
C ALA A 252 -4.85 7.96 -17.34
N VAL A 253 -3.99 7.92 -16.30
CA VAL A 253 -3.06 9.03 -16.03
C VAL A 253 -2.00 9.18 -17.12
N PRO A 254 -1.28 8.12 -17.53
CA PRO A 254 -0.33 8.24 -18.62
C PRO A 254 -0.96 8.81 -19.91
N LYS A 255 -2.16 8.34 -20.30
CA LYS A 255 -2.88 8.85 -21.47
C LYS A 255 -3.28 10.32 -21.31
N LEU A 256 -3.83 10.71 -20.16
CA LEU A 256 -4.19 12.10 -19.89
C LEU A 256 -2.97 13.03 -20.05
N VAL A 257 -1.85 12.65 -19.43
CA VAL A 257 -0.61 13.42 -19.48
C VAL A 257 -0.14 13.62 -20.92
N ILE A 258 -0.14 12.57 -21.74
CA ILE A 258 0.23 12.65 -23.15
C ILE A 258 -0.75 13.56 -23.92
N THR A 259 -2.05 13.42 -23.71
CA THR A 259 -3.10 14.22 -24.36
C THR A 259 -3.04 15.70 -24.00
N VAL A 260 -2.67 16.02 -22.76
CA VAL A 260 -2.63 17.40 -22.27
C VAL A 260 -1.33 18.10 -22.65
N PHE A 261 -0.18 17.46 -22.43
CA PHE A 261 1.15 18.08 -22.62
C PHE A 261 1.77 17.86 -24.00
N GLY A 262 1.20 16.99 -24.82
CA GLY A 262 1.81 16.53 -26.06
C GLY A 262 2.95 15.53 -25.82
N SER A 263 3.48 14.94 -26.89
CA SER A 263 4.44 13.84 -26.80
C SER A 263 5.77 14.20 -26.13
N GLY A 264 6.27 15.43 -26.32
CA GLY A 264 7.55 15.87 -25.75
C GLY A 264 7.53 15.98 -24.22
N ILE A 265 6.78 16.96 -23.70
CA ILE A 265 6.66 17.18 -22.24
C ILE A 265 5.92 16.01 -21.58
N GLY A 266 4.94 15.42 -22.26
CA GLY A 266 4.23 14.24 -21.76
C GLY A 266 5.15 13.07 -21.48
N ALA A 267 6.16 12.81 -22.32
CA ALA A 267 7.13 11.74 -22.08
C ALA A 267 7.93 11.94 -20.77
N ILE A 268 8.28 13.19 -20.43
CA ILE A 268 9.00 13.51 -19.18
C ILE A 268 8.12 13.16 -17.97
N PHE A 269 6.84 13.54 -17.99
CA PHE A 269 5.92 13.22 -16.90
C PHE A 269 5.60 11.73 -16.81
N VAL A 270 5.44 11.04 -17.95
CA VAL A 270 5.26 9.59 -17.98
C VAL A 270 6.48 8.87 -17.42
N ALA A 271 7.70 9.30 -17.77
CA ALA A 271 8.93 8.78 -17.19
C ALA A 271 9.00 9.03 -15.68
N ALA A 272 8.51 10.18 -15.20
CA ALA A 272 8.45 10.49 -13.78
C ALA A 272 7.45 9.63 -13.01
N ILE A 273 6.30 9.34 -13.61
CA ILE A 273 5.33 8.38 -13.06
C ILE A 273 5.99 7.00 -12.95
N LEU A 274 6.66 6.53 -14.01
CA LEU A 274 7.39 5.25 -13.96
C LEU A 274 8.49 5.26 -12.90
N ALA A 275 9.23 6.36 -12.76
CA ALA A 275 10.24 6.51 -11.72
C ALA A 275 9.63 6.41 -10.31
N ALA A 276 8.52 7.10 -10.05
CA ALA A 276 7.79 7.00 -8.79
C ALA A 276 7.25 5.58 -8.52
N VAL A 277 6.92 4.83 -9.59
CA VAL A 277 6.59 3.40 -9.50
C VAL A 277 7.77 2.57 -9.03
N MET A 278 8.92 2.74 -9.67
CA MET A 278 10.14 2.01 -9.32
C MET A 278 10.61 2.33 -7.89
N SER A 279 10.48 3.58 -7.45
CA SER A 279 10.77 4.01 -6.08
C SER A 279 9.88 3.32 -5.03
N THR A 280 8.58 3.20 -5.31
CA THR A 280 7.68 2.48 -4.41
C THR A 280 8.02 0.99 -4.38
N ALA A 281 8.30 0.41 -5.54
CA ALA A 281 8.70 -0.99 -5.67
C ALA A 281 9.97 -1.28 -4.84
N ASP A 282 10.96 -0.40 -4.90
CA ASP A 282 12.18 -0.50 -4.10
C ASP A 282 11.91 -0.55 -2.60
N SER A 283 11.07 0.37 -2.08
CA SER A 283 10.73 0.40 -0.66
C SER A 283 10.00 -0.86 -0.20
N LEU A 284 9.10 -1.40 -1.03
CA LEU A 284 8.39 -2.65 -0.73
C LEU A 284 9.34 -3.85 -0.75
N LEU A 285 10.24 -3.88 -1.72
CA LEU A 285 11.23 -4.94 -1.87
C LEU A 285 12.24 -4.94 -0.71
N SER A 286 12.70 -3.76 -0.29
CA SER A 286 13.55 -3.60 0.89
C SER A 286 12.84 -4.04 2.18
N ALA A 287 11.57 -3.66 2.37
CA ALA A 287 10.75 -4.12 3.49
C ALA A 287 10.63 -5.66 3.51
N ALA A 288 10.36 -6.26 2.35
CA ALA A 288 10.21 -7.70 2.19
C ALA A 288 11.54 -8.44 2.46
N THR A 289 12.64 -7.90 1.95
CA THR A 289 14.00 -8.40 2.22
C THR A 289 14.35 -8.30 3.71
N SER A 290 13.92 -7.24 4.41
CA SER A 290 14.15 -7.08 5.85
C SER A 290 13.50 -8.19 6.68
N HIS A 291 12.32 -8.68 6.27
CA HIS A 291 11.68 -9.82 6.93
C HIS A 291 12.49 -11.10 6.78
N VAL A 292 12.98 -11.40 5.58
CA VAL A 292 13.77 -12.63 5.37
C VAL A 292 15.12 -12.56 6.07
N VAL A 293 15.84 -11.45 5.94
CA VAL A 293 17.20 -11.31 6.46
C VAL A 293 17.18 -11.16 7.98
N LYS A 294 16.35 -10.26 8.51
CA LYS A 294 16.32 -9.97 9.94
C LYS A 294 15.39 -10.91 10.70
N ASP A 295 14.13 -11.00 10.28
CA ASP A 295 13.10 -11.69 11.07
C ASP A 295 13.14 -13.21 10.94
N LEU A 296 13.69 -13.73 9.84
CA LEU A 296 13.86 -15.18 9.65
C LEU A 296 15.33 -15.58 9.87
N TYR A 297 16.25 -15.09 9.05
CA TYR A 297 17.63 -15.60 9.03
C TYR A 297 18.40 -15.24 10.30
N GLN A 298 18.55 -13.96 10.64
CA GLN A 298 19.25 -13.56 11.87
C GLN A 298 18.52 -14.04 13.13
N SER A 299 17.18 -14.05 13.13
CA SER A 299 16.44 -14.39 14.35
C SER A 299 16.47 -15.89 14.70
N PHE A 300 16.61 -16.77 13.71
CA PHE A 300 16.49 -18.23 13.90
C PHE A 300 17.65 -19.06 13.38
N ILE A 301 18.35 -18.62 12.34
CA ILE A 301 19.38 -19.42 11.66
C ILE A 301 20.76 -19.02 12.17
N GLU A 302 21.10 -17.74 12.10
CA GLU A 302 22.44 -17.26 12.48
C GLU A 302 22.39 -15.81 13.02
N PRO A 303 22.17 -15.65 14.34
CA PRO A 303 22.05 -14.33 14.99
C PRO A 303 23.29 -13.43 14.84
N GLU A 304 24.47 -14.03 14.82
CA GLU A 304 25.76 -13.34 14.73
C GLU A 304 26.34 -13.37 13.30
N ALA A 305 25.48 -13.46 12.27
CA ALA A 305 25.92 -13.45 10.88
C ALA A 305 26.63 -12.13 10.52
N ASP A 306 27.73 -12.21 9.77
CA ASP A 306 28.51 -11.03 9.39
C ASP A 306 27.82 -10.17 8.31
N ASP A 307 28.15 -8.89 8.27
CA ASP A 307 27.56 -7.92 7.33
C ASP A 307 27.70 -8.34 5.86
N LYS A 308 28.80 -9.01 5.51
CA LYS A 308 29.03 -9.50 4.14
C LYS A 308 28.04 -10.59 3.74
N LYS A 309 27.77 -11.54 4.63
CA LYS A 309 26.80 -12.61 4.39
C LYS A 309 25.38 -12.06 4.38
N LEU A 310 25.05 -11.15 5.28
CA LEU A 310 23.76 -10.45 5.30
C LEU A 310 23.53 -9.68 4.00
N LEU A 311 24.53 -8.96 3.50
CA LEU A 311 24.43 -8.24 2.23
C LEU A 311 24.16 -9.20 1.05
N ARG A 312 24.86 -10.33 0.98
CA ARG A 312 24.61 -11.34 -0.08
C ARG A 312 23.23 -11.95 0.02
N LEU A 313 22.78 -12.25 1.24
CA LEU A 313 21.44 -12.77 1.48
C LEU A 313 20.37 -11.75 1.10
N SER A 314 20.58 -10.47 1.43
CA SER A 314 19.72 -9.37 1.01
C SER A 314 19.60 -9.31 -0.51
N MET A 315 20.72 -9.32 -1.24
CA MET A 315 20.71 -9.30 -2.71
C MET A 315 19.97 -10.51 -3.31
N GLY A 316 20.25 -11.72 -2.82
CA GLY A 316 19.58 -12.93 -3.29
C GLY A 316 18.07 -12.91 -3.02
N THR A 317 17.67 -12.42 -1.85
CA THR A 317 16.27 -12.27 -1.45
C THR A 317 15.55 -11.23 -2.32
N THR A 318 16.16 -10.07 -2.53
CA THR A 318 15.66 -9.00 -3.40
C THR A 318 15.38 -9.54 -4.82
N ILE A 319 16.29 -10.33 -5.38
CA ILE A 319 16.08 -10.96 -6.70
C ILE A 319 14.89 -11.94 -6.66
N ALA A 320 14.86 -12.82 -5.66
CA ALA A 320 13.82 -13.84 -5.54
C ALA A 320 12.42 -13.22 -5.39
N ILE A 321 12.26 -12.24 -4.49
CA ILE A 321 10.99 -11.57 -4.24
C ILE A 321 10.55 -10.76 -5.46
N GLY A 322 11.48 -10.05 -6.13
CA GLY A 322 11.16 -9.31 -7.35
C GLY A 322 10.65 -10.22 -8.47
N ILE A 323 11.26 -11.39 -8.65
CA ILE A 323 10.79 -12.41 -9.62
C ILE A 323 9.41 -12.95 -9.22
N LEU A 324 9.19 -13.28 -7.94
CA LEU A 324 7.90 -13.75 -7.45
C LEU A 324 6.79 -12.73 -7.70
N SER A 325 7.06 -11.45 -7.45
CA SER A 325 6.09 -10.37 -7.71
C SER A 325 5.82 -10.15 -9.20
N LEU A 326 6.82 -10.32 -10.07
CA LEU A 326 6.61 -10.31 -11.51
C LEU A 326 5.71 -11.47 -11.96
N VAL A 327 5.97 -12.69 -11.47
CA VAL A 327 5.13 -13.85 -11.77
C VAL A 327 3.70 -13.57 -11.31
N ALA A 328 3.51 -13.13 -10.06
CA ALA A 328 2.20 -12.79 -9.53
C ALA A 328 1.47 -11.74 -10.38
N ALA A 329 2.17 -10.68 -10.80
CA ALA A 329 1.61 -9.62 -11.63
C ALA A 329 1.21 -10.07 -13.05
N LEU A 330 1.87 -11.11 -13.59
CA LEU A 330 1.57 -11.65 -14.91
C LEU A 330 0.49 -12.75 -14.88
N THR A 331 0.32 -13.45 -13.75
CA THR A 331 -0.62 -14.57 -13.64
C THR A 331 -1.97 -14.17 -13.05
N ILE A 332 -2.00 -13.17 -12.17
CA ILE A 332 -3.21 -12.80 -11.42
C ILE A 332 -3.95 -11.69 -12.18
N GLN A 333 -5.16 -12.02 -12.64
CA GLN A 333 -6.09 -11.04 -13.20
C GLN A 333 -6.77 -10.25 -12.06
N GLY A 334 -6.92 -8.93 -12.21
CA GLY A 334 -7.50 -8.08 -11.16
C GLY A 334 -6.48 -7.67 -10.08
N ILE A 335 -5.62 -6.70 -10.40
CA ILE A 335 -4.53 -6.30 -9.49
C ILE A 335 -5.01 -5.58 -8.23
N ILE A 336 -6.17 -4.91 -8.32
CA ILE A 336 -6.70 -4.11 -7.22
C ILE A 336 -7.27 -5.05 -6.17
N GLU A 337 -7.92 -6.11 -6.63
CA GLU A 337 -8.35 -7.25 -5.83
C GLU A 337 -7.13 -7.93 -5.20
N LEU A 338 -6.06 -8.20 -5.97
CA LEU A 338 -4.81 -8.73 -5.41
C LEU A 338 -4.23 -7.84 -4.30
N LEU A 339 -4.22 -6.52 -4.49
CA LEU A 339 -3.79 -5.56 -3.47
C LEU A 339 -4.63 -5.64 -2.21
N ILE A 340 -5.94 -5.58 -2.38
CA ILE A 340 -6.92 -5.61 -1.30
C ILE A 340 -6.80 -6.92 -0.52
N TYR A 341 -6.71 -8.07 -1.19
CA TYR A 341 -6.52 -9.37 -0.55
C TYR A 341 -5.17 -9.48 0.16
N SER A 342 -4.12 -8.87 -0.39
CA SER A 342 -2.81 -8.81 0.25
C SER A 342 -2.86 -8.00 1.55
N TYR A 343 -3.55 -6.85 1.54
CA TYR A 343 -3.80 -6.06 2.75
C TYR A 343 -4.63 -6.83 3.77
N ASP A 344 -5.65 -7.57 3.32
CA ASP A 344 -6.53 -8.33 4.19
C ASP A 344 -5.78 -9.34 5.04
N ILE A 345 -5.07 -10.26 4.39
CA ILE A 345 -4.44 -11.40 5.06
C ILE A 345 -3.48 -10.91 6.15
N TYR A 346 -2.74 -9.83 5.88
CA TYR A 346 -1.84 -9.23 6.85
C TYR A 346 -2.57 -8.47 7.96
N THR A 347 -3.54 -7.62 7.63
CA THR A 347 -4.26 -6.82 8.63
C THR A 347 -5.15 -7.67 9.52
N SER A 348 -5.85 -8.65 8.95
CA SER A 348 -6.66 -9.63 9.68
C SER A 348 -5.86 -10.45 10.68
N GLY A 349 -4.60 -10.78 10.36
CA GLY A 349 -3.72 -11.48 11.30
C GLY A 349 -3.04 -10.56 12.32
N VAL A 350 -2.49 -9.42 11.88
CA VAL A 350 -1.43 -8.72 12.64
C VAL A 350 -1.90 -7.41 13.27
N PHE A 351 -2.92 -6.76 12.70
CA PHE A 351 -3.39 -5.45 13.17
C PHE A 351 -3.82 -5.51 14.64
N VAL A 352 -4.70 -6.45 14.97
CA VAL A 352 -5.28 -6.53 16.32
C VAL A 352 -4.23 -6.92 17.37
N PRO A 353 -3.38 -7.95 17.16
CA PRO A 353 -2.26 -8.23 18.04
C PRO A 353 -1.33 -7.03 18.25
N LEU A 354 -1.08 -6.20 17.24
CA LEU A 354 -0.27 -5.01 17.44
C LEU A 354 -0.99 -3.98 18.32
N ILE A 355 -2.21 -3.60 17.94
CA ILE A 355 -2.96 -2.53 18.63
C ILE A 355 -3.33 -2.93 20.06
N LEU A 356 -3.88 -4.13 20.27
CA LEU A 356 -4.17 -4.63 21.61
C LEU A 356 -2.89 -4.98 22.38
N GLY A 357 -1.83 -5.42 21.71
CA GLY A 357 -0.52 -5.58 22.34
C GLY A 357 -0.03 -4.27 22.96
N ILE A 358 -0.22 -3.16 22.28
CA ILE A 358 0.18 -1.84 22.77
C ILE A 358 -0.73 -1.36 23.90
N TYR A 359 -2.05 -1.31 23.67
CA TYR A 359 -2.96 -0.59 24.57
C TYR A 359 -3.62 -1.47 25.64
N TRP A 360 -3.59 -2.81 25.50
CA TRP A 360 -4.22 -3.72 26.45
C TRP A 360 -3.18 -4.48 27.28
N LYS A 361 -3.01 -4.05 28.54
CA LYS A 361 -2.05 -4.65 29.49
C LYS A 361 -2.27 -6.17 29.69
N ARG A 362 -3.50 -6.66 29.54
CA ARG A 362 -3.86 -8.08 29.69
C ARG A 362 -3.54 -8.93 28.45
N ALA A 363 -3.18 -8.33 27.31
CA ALA A 363 -2.87 -9.08 26.09
C ALA A 363 -1.77 -10.12 26.32
N THR A 364 -2.05 -11.36 25.94
CA THR A 364 -1.18 -12.54 26.16
C THR A 364 -0.55 -13.03 24.86
N LYS A 365 0.53 -13.80 24.97
CA LYS A 365 1.19 -14.44 23.82
C LYS A 365 0.24 -15.42 23.12
N GLU A 366 -0.44 -16.25 23.90
CA GLU A 366 -1.33 -17.30 23.41
C GLU A 366 -2.53 -16.68 22.68
N GLY A 367 -3.12 -15.62 23.25
CA GLY A 367 -4.19 -14.89 22.60
C GLY A 367 -3.74 -14.19 21.32
N ALA A 368 -2.57 -13.55 21.32
CA ALA A 368 -2.02 -12.95 20.11
C ALA A 368 -1.78 -14.00 19.02
N LEU A 369 -1.11 -15.12 19.33
CA LEU A 369 -0.80 -16.16 18.36
C LEU A 369 -2.06 -16.79 17.76
N LEU A 370 -3.03 -17.17 18.59
CA LEU A 370 -4.29 -17.76 18.10
C LEU A 370 -5.16 -16.73 17.37
N GLY A 371 -5.15 -15.46 17.80
CA GLY A 371 -5.79 -14.37 17.08
C GLY A 371 -5.21 -14.20 15.67
N MET A 372 -3.88 -14.16 15.55
CA MET A 372 -3.19 -14.06 14.25
C MET A 372 -3.58 -15.20 13.32
N ILE A 373 -3.57 -16.44 13.81
CA ILE A 373 -3.91 -17.63 13.02
C ILE A 373 -5.39 -17.59 12.62
N ALA A 374 -6.30 -17.33 13.56
CA ALA A 374 -7.73 -17.33 13.28
C ALA A 374 -8.12 -16.22 12.30
N GLY A 375 -7.59 -15.01 12.47
CA GLY A 375 -7.85 -13.89 11.58
C GLY A 375 -7.30 -14.10 10.17
N SER A 376 -6.03 -14.50 10.05
CA SER A 376 -5.42 -14.79 8.74
C SER A 376 -6.08 -15.98 8.02
N LEU A 377 -6.46 -17.04 8.74
CA LEU A 377 -7.19 -18.17 8.17
C LEU A 377 -8.59 -17.76 7.71
N THR A 378 -9.27 -16.89 8.45
CA THR A 378 -10.58 -16.33 8.05
C THR A 378 -10.43 -15.54 6.75
N ALA A 379 -9.40 -14.71 6.63
CA ALA A 379 -9.11 -13.98 5.40
C ALA A 379 -8.82 -14.96 4.22
N VAL A 380 -8.05 -16.02 4.43
CA VAL A 380 -7.75 -17.01 3.37
C VAL A 380 -9.00 -17.81 2.95
N ILE A 381 -9.83 -18.25 3.90
CA ILE A 381 -11.12 -18.90 3.60
C ILE A 381 -12.02 -17.94 2.83
N GLY A 382 -11.97 -16.66 3.19
CA GLY A 382 -12.52 -15.53 2.45
C GLY A 382 -12.00 -15.44 1.01
N VAL A 383 -10.71 -15.33 0.78
CA VAL A 383 -10.21 -15.18 -0.60
C VAL A 383 -10.48 -16.42 -1.46
N THR A 384 -10.50 -17.62 -0.87
CA THR A 384 -10.67 -18.90 -1.60
C THR A 384 -12.12 -19.26 -1.92
N GLY A 385 -13.12 -18.61 -1.33
CA GLY A 385 -14.54 -18.90 -1.60
C GLY A 385 -15.04 -20.25 -1.08
N ILE A 386 -14.28 -20.94 -0.22
CA ILE A 386 -14.62 -22.26 0.32
C ILE A 386 -15.92 -22.21 1.17
N VAL A 387 -16.16 -21.08 1.83
CA VAL A 387 -17.40 -20.83 2.58
C VAL A 387 -17.95 -19.53 2.07
N SER A 388 -19.13 -19.47 1.43
CA SER A 388 -19.71 -18.20 0.99
C SER A 388 -20.67 -17.67 2.05
N PHE A 389 -20.35 -16.55 2.69
CA PHE A 389 -21.30 -15.83 3.55
C PHE A 389 -22.04 -14.75 2.75
N SER A 390 -23.35 -14.59 2.97
CA SER A 390 -24.03 -13.36 2.52
C SER A 390 -23.33 -12.16 3.15
N TYR A 391 -23.01 -11.13 2.36
CA TYR A 391 -22.20 -9.97 2.74
C TYR A 391 -20.67 -10.20 2.86
N TRP A 392 -20.15 -11.10 2.03
CA TRP A 392 -18.73 -11.41 1.83
C TRP A 392 -17.78 -10.22 1.74
N GLU A 393 -18.25 -9.08 1.23
CA GLU A 393 -17.49 -7.84 1.06
C GLU A 393 -16.99 -7.25 2.40
N TYR A 394 -17.53 -7.71 3.55
CA TYR A 394 -17.10 -7.31 4.89
C TYR A 394 -16.02 -8.22 5.51
N ILE A 395 -15.49 -9.21 4.77
CA ILE A 395 -14.51 -10.17 5.33
C ILE A 395 -13.22 -9.51 5.84
N TYR A 396 -12.80 -8.39 5.26
CA TYR A 396 -11.61 -7.65 5.68
C TYR A 396 -11.70 -7.17 7.13
N VAL A 397 -12.91 -6.70 7.51
CA VAL A 397 -13.21 -6.34 8.89
C VAL A 397 -13.48 -7.60 9.70
N SER A 398 -14.06 -8.64 9.09
CA SER A 398 -14.40 -9.89 9.77
C SER A 398 -13.17 -10.67 10.23
N GLY A 399 -12.09 -10.76 9.45
CA GLY A 399 -10.86 -11.46 9.84
C GLY A 399 -10.18 -10.78 11.02
N ALA A 400 -10.08 -9.45 10.98
CA ALA A 400 -9.61 -8.67 12.13
C ALA A 400 -10.54 -8.78 13.35
N ILE A 401 -11.86 -8.77 13.16
CA ILE A 401 -12.83 -9.01 14.24
C ILE A 401 -12.64 -10.41 14.84
N VAL A 402 -12.49 -11.45 14.02
CA VAL A 402 -12.23 -12.81 14.47
C VAL A 402 -10.93 -12.87 15.26
N SER A 403 -9.86 -12.24 14.75
CA SER A 403 -8.61 -12.10 15.49
C SER A 403 -8.83 -11.41 16.84
N ALA A 404 -9.65 -10.35 16.90
CA ALA A 404 -9.95 -9.64 18.12
C ALA A 404 -10.71 -10.51 19.12
N VAL A 405 -11.77 -11.18 18.68
CA VAL A 405 -12.59 -12.06 19.53
C VAL A 405 -11.73 -13.19 20.08
N VAL A 406 -10.99 -13.90 19.23
CA VAL A 406 -10.12 -15.01 19.65
C VAL A 406 -9.03 -14.51 20.60
N MET A 407 -8.36 -13.41 20.25
CA MET A 407 -7.31 -12.85 21.09
C MET A 407 -7.82 -12.43 22.47
N VAL A 408 -8.99 -11.78 22.54
CA VAL A 408 -9.60 -11.33 23.79
C VAL A 408 -9.99 -12.54 24.64
N LEU A 409 -10.75 -13.49 24.09
CA LEU A 409 -11.21 -14.67 24.82
C LEU A 409 -10.04 -15.49 25.38
N VAL A 410 -9.03 -15.77 24.54
CA VAL A 410 -7.85 -16.55 24.96
C VAL A 410 -7.02 -15.77 25.98
N SER A 411 -6.85 -14.44 25.82
CA SER A 411 -6.08 -13.64 26.78
C SER A 411 -6.73 -13.51 28.15
N LEU A 412 -8.07 -13.59 28.23
CA LEU A 412 -8.79 -13.59 29.49
C LEU A 412 -8.56 -14.89 30.29
N ILE A 413 -8.42 -16.03 29.59
CA ILE A 413 -8.24 -17.35 30.21
C ILE A 413 -6.77 -17.79 30.36
N THR A 414 -5.81 -17.02 29.85
CA THR A 414 -4.38 -17.31 29.94
C THR A 414 -3.63 -16.28 30.80
N ALA A 415 -2.42 -16.61 31.24
CA ALA A 415 -1.64 -15.73 32.12
C ALA A 415 -0.87 -14.66 31.31
N ALA A 416 -1.02 -13.39 31.67
CA ALA A 416 -0.25 -12.31 31.07
C ALA A 416 1.18 -12.29 31.61
N LYS A 417 2.16 -12.15 30.71
CA LYS A 417 3.57 -11.96 31.09
C LYS A 417 3.86 -10.49 31.36
N PRO A 418 4.83 -10.17 32.25
CA PRO A 418 5.27 -8.80 32.47
C PRO A 418 5.78 -8.17 31.17
N ILE A 419 5.34 -6.94 30.92
CA ILE A 419 5.76 -6.11 29.78
C ILE A 419 7.19 -5.61 30.05
N GLU A 420 7.99 -5.46 29.00
CA GLU A 420 9.34 -4.90 29.14
C GLU A 420 9.27 -3.41 29.47
N LYS A 421 10.15 -2.95 30.38
CA LYS A 421 10.15 -1.57 30.87
C LYS A 421 10.34 -0.55 29.74
N ASP A 422 11.17 -0.88 28.75
CA ASP A 422 11.41 -0.01 27.60
C ASP A 422 10.15 0.13 26.73
N PHE A 423 9.37 -0.95 26.61
CA PHE A 423 8.08 -0.93 25.94
C PHE A 423 7.05 -0.08 26.72
N GLU A 424 6.94 -0.27 28.03
CA GLU A 424 6.05 0.54 28.89
C GLU A 424 6.42 2.02 28.84
N ARG A 425 7.72 2.32 28.89
CA ARG A 425 8.24 3.69 28.82
C ARG A 425 7.96 4.34 27.47
N ALA A 426 8.17 3.63 26.37
CA ALA A 426 7.96 4.16 25.04
C ALA A 426 6.51 4.58 24.81
N PHE A 427 5.56 3.76 25.28
CA PHE A 427 4.12 4.02 25.13
C PHE A 427 3.49 4.78 26.31
N GLU A 428 4.29 5.26 27.26
CA GLU A 428 3.83 5.99 28.45
C GLU A 428 2.73 5.22 29.22
N LEU A 429 2.83 3.88 29.26
CA LEU A 429 1.86 2.99 29.88
C LEU A 429 2.04 2.98 31.41
N GLY A 430 1.60 4.04 32.08
CA GLY A 430 1.50 4.16 33.54
C GLY A 430 0.49 3.18 34.13
#